data_AF-A0A1Q5T107-F1
#
_entry.id   AF-A0A1Q5T107-F1
#
_cell.length_a   1.000
_cell.length_b   1.000
_cell.length_c   1.000
_cell.angle_alpha   90.00
_cell.angle_beta   90.00
_cell.angle_gamma   90.00
#
_symmetry.space_group_name_H-M   'P 1'
#
loop_
_entity.id
_entity.type
_entity.pdbx_description
1 polymer ?
#
loop_
_entity_poly.entity_id
_entity_poly.type
_entity_poly.pdbx_seq_one_letter_code
_entity_poly.pdbx_strand_id
1 'polypeptide(L)'
;MTVLPLANDLGLEVDAHCSRKGTQCVADTIRNYNGPGNILIAWRHKNMGEIQELLGSYDPLEYPEDRPSSIFIMCTLQFFNYPGTEANSESFHYSQAVKIGTTVKTSGQGGWDESGNITSNIEEQVAIAFENVDKALKEVDSRLSWENVYAVRSYHINVEETFDLVTSKFKKILPNHRPIWTCVEIGKLGIEGMVIEIEVEAYCPF
;
A
#
# COMPACT_ATOMS: atom_id res chain seq x y z
N MET A 1 18.58 21.27 -20.99
CA MET A 1 18.48 20.37 -19.82
C MET A 1 18.93 18.99 -20.28
N THR A 2 19.89 18.35 -19.62
CA THR A 2 20.56 17.13 -20.13
C THR A 2 19.63 15.92 -20.25
N VAL A 3 18.53 15.88 -19.50
CA VAL A 3 17.56 14.78 -19.48
C VAL A 3 16.34 15.01 -20.38
N LEU A 4 16.20 16.18 -20.99
CA LEU A 4 15.01 16.54 -21.80
C LEU A 4 14.78 15.59 -23.00
N PRO A 5 15.81 15.19 -23.78
CA PRO A 5 15.59 14.23 -24.86
C PRO A 5 15.07 12.88 -24.36
N LEU A 6 15.63 12.36 -23.27
CA LEU A 6 15.21 11.10 -22.68
C LEU A 6 13.79 11.18 -22.11
N ALA A 7 13.45 12.27 -21.43
CA ALA A 7 12.11 12.47 -20.89
C ALA A 7 11.06 12.50 -22.01
N ASN A 8 11.36 13.17 -23.13
CA ASN A 8 10.50 13.18 -24.31
C ASN A 8 10.33 11.78 -24.92
N ASP A 9 11.42 11.02 -25.06
CA ASP A 9 11.38 9.64 -25.58
C ASP A 9 10.56 8.70 -24.68
N LEU A 10 10.55 8.95 -23.38
CA LEU A 10 9.77 8.21 -22.39
C LEU A 10 8.34 8.75 -22.21
N GLY A 11 7.96 9.83 -22.90
CA GLY A 11 6.64 10.45 -22.78
C GLY A 11 6.38 11.06 -21.38
N LEU A 12 7.42 11.42 -20.64
CA LEU A 12 7.32 12.03 -19.33
C LEU A 12 7.04 13.53 -19.43
N GLU A 13 6.09 14.03 -18.65
CA GLU A 13 5.88 15.47 -18.51
C GLU A 13 7.08 16.10 -17.79
N VAL A 14 7.71 17.09 -18.43
CA VAL A 14 8.89 17.75 -17.89
C VAL A 14 8.51 19.08 -17.26
N ASP A 15 8.64 19.16 -15.95
CA ASP A 15 8.61 20.42 -15.22
C ASP A 15 10.02 20.99 -15.05
N ALA A 16 10.22 22.24 -15.49
CA ALA A 16 11.48 22.96 -15.47
C ALA A 16 11.39 24.32 -14.76
N HIS A 17 10.29 24.63 -14.06
CA HIS A 17 10.07 25.98 -13.53
C HIS A 17 11.01 26.33 -12.37
N CYS A 18 11.43 25.33 -11.58
CA CYS A 18 12.38 25.54 -10.50
C CYS A 18 13.80 25.81 -11.02
N SER A 19 14.41 26.87 -10.49
CA SER A 19 15.80 27.19 -10.81
C SER A 19 16.74 26.07 -10.34
N ARG A 20 17.88 25.91 -11.01
CA ARG A 20 18.89 24.86 -10.72
C ARG A 20 19.39 24.81 -9.26
N LYS A 21 19.29 25.90 -8.50
CA LYS A 21 19.68 25.97 -7.08
C LYS A 21 18.48 26.02 -6.13
N GLY A 22 17.25 26.07 -6.65
CA GLY A 22 16.04 26.21 -5.86
C GLY A 22 15.56 24.86 -5.30
N THR A 23 16.30 24.30 -4.35
CA THR A 23 15.93 23.07 -3.63
C THR A 23 14.59 23.19 -2.92
N GLN A 24 14.31 24.35 -2.30
CA GLN A 24 13.02 24.65 -1.69
C GLN A 24 11.87 24.65 -2.72
N CYS A 25 12.07 25.25 -3.88
CA CYS A 25 11.07 25.25 -4.96
C CYS A 25 10.69 23.81 -5.33
N VAL A 26 11.69 22.94 -5.52
CA VAL A 26 11.46 21.52 -5.86
C VAL A 26 10.69 20.82 -4.74
N ALA A 27 11.08 21.03 -3.48
CA ALA A 27 10.39 20.42 -2.34
C ALA A 27 8.92 20.87 -2.25
N ASP A 28 8.65 22.16 -2.49
CA ASP A 28 7.30 22.70 -2.50
C ASP A 28 6.46 22.17 -3.67
N THR A 29 7.06 22.03 -4.86
CA THR A 29 6.40 21.39 -6.02
C THR A 29 5.97 19.97 -5.69
N ILE A 30 6.86 19.18 -5.09
CA ILE A 30 6.60 17.78 -4.74
C ILE A 30 5.50 17.67 -3.69
N ARG A 31 5.56 18.48 -2.63
CA ARG A 31 4.53 18.48 -1.57
C ARG A 31 3.14 18.86 -2.07
N ASN A 32 3.06 19.71 -3.08
CA ASN A 32 1.80 20.17 -3.66
C ASN A 32 1.34 19.32 -4.85
N TYR A 33 2.10 18.29 -5.23
CA TYR A 33 1.74 17.42 -6.34
C TYR A 33 0.63 16.45 -5.92
N ASN A 34 -0.53 16.63 -6.54
CA ASN A 34 -1.71 15.76 -6.37
C ASN A 34 -2.07 15.03 -7.67
N GLY A 35 -1.15 14.98 -8.63
CA GLY A 35 -1.34 14.27 -9.89
C GLY A 35 -1.20 12.76 -9.74
N PRO A 36 -1.63 11.97 -10.73
CA PRO A 36 -1.48 10.53 -10.70
C PRO A 36 -0.01 10.13 -10.96
N GLY A 37 0.50 9.18 -10.17
CA GLY A 37 1.82 8.56 -10.39
C GLY A 37 2.93 9.13 -9.52
N ASN A 38 4.18 8.82 -9.90
CA ASN A 38 5.39 9.19 -9.15
C ASN A 38 6.09 10.38 -9.81
N ILE A 39 6.78 11.19 -9.00
CA ILE A 39 7.70 12.23 -9.49
C ILE A 39 9.10 11.64 -9.60
N LEU A 40 9.70 11.75 -10.78
CA LEU A 40 11.12 11.49 -10.98
C LEU A 40 11.92 12.79 -10.87
N ILE A 41 12.77 12.90 -9.84
CA ILE A 41 13.62 14.08 -9.64
C ILE A 41 14.98 13.87 -10.31
N ALA A 42 15.20 14.55 -11.43
CA ALA A 42 16.50 14.61 -12.08
C ALA A 42 17.24 15.91 -11.70
N TRP A 43 18.16 15.83 -10.73
CA TRP A 43 18.82 17.02 -10.19
C TRP A 43 20.33 16.88 -10.06
N ARG A 44 21.01 17.99 -9.74
CA ARG A 44 22.45 17.95 -9.41
C ARG A 44 22.68 17.15 -8.13
N HIS A 45 23.59 16.19 -8.20
CA HIS A 45 23.96 15.27 -7.11
C HIS A 45 24.18 15.97 -5.76
N LYS A 46 25.00 17.03 -5.75
CA LYS A 46 25.34 17.80 -4.54
C LYS A 46 24.17 18.52 -3.85
N ASN A 47 23.02 18.63 -4.51
CA ASN A 47 21.83 19.29 -3.97
C ASN A 47 20.73 18.27 -3.63
N MET A 48 20.96 16.97 -3.87
CA MET A 48 19.94 15.95 -3.63
C MET A 48 19.69 15.69 -2.14
N GLY A 49 20.75 15.66 -1.33
CA GLY A 49 20.62 15.51 0.13
C GLY A 49 19.79 16.64 0.75
N GLU A 50 20.02 17.89 0.31
CA GLU A 50 19.22 19.04 0.74
C GLU A 50 17.73 18.92 0.33
N ILE A 51 17.44 18.44 -0.89
CA ILE A 51 16.06 18.19 -1.33
C ILE A 51 15.42 17.09 -0.47
N GLN A 52 16.15 16.03 -0.14
CA GLN A 52 15.65 14.94 0.71
C GLN A 52 15.37 15.40 2.14
N GLU A 53 16.26 16.16 2.74
CA GLU A 53 16.07 16.76 4.06
C GLU A 53 14.84 17.68 4.05
N LEU A 54 14.71 18.53 3.03
CA LEU A 54 13.53 19.37 2.84
C LEU A 54 12.26 18.57 2.65
N LEU A 55 12.32 17.35 2.12
CA LEU A 55 11.17 16.44 1.98
C LEU A 55 10.97 15.54 3.20
N GLY A 56 11.73 15.75 4.29
CA GLY A 56 11.56 15.08 5.57
C GLY A 56 12.38 13.81 5.76
N SER A 57 13.42 13.58 4.95
CA SER A 57 14.37 12.50 5.20
C SER A 57 15.15 12.75 6.50
N TYR A 58 15.12 11.79 7.42
CA TYR A 58 15.93 11.81 8.64
C TYR A 58 17.39 11.43 8.42
N ASP A 59 17.69 10.84 7.26
CA ASP A 59 19.04 10.45 6.83
C ASP A 59 19.24 10.89 5.37
N PRO A 60 19.42 12.20 5.11
CA PRO A 60 19.63 12.71 3.77
C PRO A 60 20.93 12.15 3.20
N LEU A 61 20.88 11.72 1.94
CA LEU A 61 22.01 11.05 1.31
C LEU A 61 23.20 11.98 1.13
N GLU A 62 24.38 11.49 1.51
CA GLU A 62 25.64 11.96 0.93
C GLU A 62 25.84 11.26 -0.40
N TYR A 63 25.81 12.04 -1.49
CA TYR A 63 25.94 11.46 -2.82
C TYR A 63 27.38 10.96 -3.04
N PRO A 64 27.61 9.65 -3.29
CA PRO A 64 28.95 9.11 -3.49
C PRO A 64 29.54 9.64 -4.80
N GLU A 65 30.65 10.39 -4.72
CA GLU A 65 31.28 10.99 -5.90
C GLU A 65 31.77 9.94 -6.92
N ASP A 66 32.01 8.71 -6.48
CA ASP A 66 32.52 7.60 -7.28
C ASP A 66 31.43 6.83 -8.06
N ARG A 67 30.13 7.11 -7.82
CA ARG A 67 29.00 6.43 -8.52
C ARG A 67 27.89 7.39 -8.97
N PRO A 68 28.12 8.18 -10.04
CA PRO A 68 27.20 9.20 -10.55
C PRO A 68 25.91 8.71 -11.21
N SER A 69 25.66 7.39 -11.27
CA SER A 69 24.51 6.79 -12.00
C SER A 69 23.43 6.21 -11.09
N SER A 70 23.38 6.61 -9.82
CA SER A 70 22.42 6.07 -8.85
C SER A 70 21.07 6.79 -8.94
N ILE A 71 19.97 6.03 -9.13
CA ILE A 71 18.59 6.52 -9.05
C ILE A 71 18.07 6.23 -7.63
N PHE A 72 17.51 7.25 -6.99
CA PHE A 72 16.95 7.13 -5.63
C PHE A 72 15.45 7.38 -5.67
N ILE A 73 14.69 6.48 -5.04
CA ILE A 73 13.24 6.59 -4.90
C ILE A 73 12.95 7.00 -3.46
N MET A 74 12.35 8.18 -3.29
CA MET A 74 11.84 8.59 -1.99
C MET A 74 10.56 7.82 -1.67
N CYS A 75 10.52 7.26 -0.48
CA CYS A 75 9.48 6.35 -0.02
C CYS A 75 8.67 7.07 1.07
N THR A 76 7.51 7.60 0.72
CA THR A 76 6.57 8.20 1.69
C THR A 76 5.51 7.19 2.08
N LEU A 77 5.02 7.30 3.32
CA LEU A 77 3.87 6.52 3.77
C LEU A 77 2.61 7.14 3.16
N GLN A 78 1.83 6.33 2.45
CA GLN A 78 0.53 6.72 1.91
C GLN A 78 -0.53 5.81 2.53
N PHE A 79 -1.60 6.40 3.07
CA PHE A 79 -2.66 5.69 3.77
C PHE A 79 -3.96 5.76 2.97
N PHE A 80 -4.71 4.65 2.98
CA PHE A 80 -5.85 4.43 2.09
C PHE A 80 -7.04 3.85 2.87
N ASN A 81 -8.25 4.26 2.48
CA ASN A 81 -9.53 3.78 3.01
C ASN A 81 -10.48 3.57 1.82
N TYR A 82 -10.98 2.36 1.65
CA TYR A 82 -11.95 2.08 0.59
C TYR A 82 -13.36 2.49 1.02
N PRO A 83 -14.29 2.73 0.07
CA PRO A 83 -15.64 3.19 0.38
C PRO A 83 -16.39 2.31 1.39
N GLY A 84 -17.06 2.95 2.36
CA GLY A 84 -17.79 2.29 3.45
C GLY A 84 -16.97 2.11 4.73
N THR A 85 -15.71 2.54 4.75
CA THR A 85 -14.83 2.44 5.93
C THR A 85 -14.45 3.78 6.56
N GLU A 86 -14.94 4.89 6.01
CA GLU A 86 -14.63 6.25 6.43
C GLU A 86 -15.02 6.50 7.88
N ALA A 87 -16.24 6.10 8.26
CA ALA A 87 -16.74 6.25 9.63
C ALA A 87 -15.87 5.50 10.66
N ASN A 88 -15.38 4.31 10.29
CA ASN A 88 -14.48 3.52 11.13
C ASN A 88 -13.09 4.17 11.21
N SER A 89 -12.57 4.69 10.10
CA SER A 89 -11.28 5.39 10.07
C SER A 89 -11.31 6.63 10.96
N GLU A 90 -12.37 7.44 10.86
CA GLU A 90 -12.54 8.65 11.68
C GLU A 90 -12.73 8.31 13.16
N SER A 91 -13.58 7.32 13.47
CA SER A 91 -13.95 6.99 14.85
C SER A 91 -12.86 6.22 15.60
N PHE A 92 -12.15 5.32 14.93
CA PHE A 92 -11.15 4.43 15.54
C PHE A 92 -9.70 4.83 15.23
N HIS A 93 -9.50 5.85 14.40
CA HIS A 93 -8.20 6.47 14.13
C HIS A 93 -7.16 5.49 13.52
N TYR A 94 -7.60 4.71 12.52
CA TYR A 94 -6.75 3.83 11.72
C TYR A 94 -7.09 3.94 10.22
N SER A 95 -6.27 3.35 9.36
CA SER A 95 -6.52 3.26 7.90
C SER A 95 -6.62 1.81 7.45
N GLN A 96 -7.35 1.56 6.36
CA GLN A 96 -7.53 0.20 5.84
C GLN A 96 -6.26 -0.37 5.19
N ALA A 97 -5.45 0.48 4.58
CA ALA A 97 -4.17 0.06 4.01
C ALA A 97 -3.11 1.16 4.09
N VAL A 98 -1.85 0.75 4.01
CA VAL A 98 -0.69 1.63 3.85
C VAL A 98 0.18 1.13 2.71
N LYS A 99 0.66 2.05 1.88
CA LYS A 99 1.72 1.82 0.90
C LYS A 99 3.04 2.36 1.42
N ILE A 100 4.06 1.50 1.40
CA ILE A 100 5.45 1.77 1.79
C ILE A 100 6.33 1.37 0.61
N GLY A 101 6.54 2.29 -0.32
CA GLY A 101 7.30 2.04 -1.54
C GLY A 101 6.58 1.03 -2.42
N THR A 102 7.20 -0.14 -2.62
CA THR A 102 6.61 -1.26 -3.37
C THR A 102 5.87 -2.27 -2.49
N THR A 103 5.69 -1.98 -1.20
CA THR A 103 4.99 -2.86 -0.27
C THR A 103 3.65 -2.25 0.10
N VAL A 104 2.60 -3.06 0.10
CA VAL A 104 1.28 -2.71 0.62
C VAL A 104 1.00 -3.60 1.83
N LYS A 105 0.50 -2.99 2.90
CA LYS A 105 -0.01 -3.72 4.06
C LYS A 105 -1.46 -3.31 4.30
N THR A 106 -2.32 -4.28 4.58
CA THR A 106 -3.69 -4.00 5.01
C THR A 106 -3.79 -4.08 6.53
N SER A 107 -4.71 -3.30 7.09
CA SER A 107 -5.29 -3.63 8.41
C SER A 107 -6.06 -4.96 8.30
N GLY A 108 -6.45 -5.52 9.44
CA GLY A 108 -7.28 -6.72 9.47
C GLY A 108 -8.64 -6.47 8.81
N GLN A 109 -9.02 -7.36 7.90
CA GLN A 109 -10.25 -7.33 7.13
C GLN A 109 -11.16 -8.47 7.60
N GLY A 110 -12.36 -8.11 8.03
CA GLY A 110 -13.40 -9.02 8.50
C GLY A 110 -14.57 -9.09 7.53
N GLY A 111 -15.57 -9.92 7.85
CA GLY A 111 -16.73 -10.11 6.99
C GLY A 111 -17.85 -9.09 7.18
N TRP A 112 -17.52 -7.79 7.23
CA TRP A 112 -18.51 -6.73 7.21
C TRP A 112 -18.92 -6.34 5.79
N ASP A 113 -20.22 -6.12 5.59
CA ASP A 113 -20.75 -5.55 4.35
C ASP A 113 -20.49 -4.04 4.25
N GLU A 114 -20.94 -3.41 3.16
CA GLU A 114 -20.77 -1.97 2.92
C GLU A 114 -21.49 -1.07 3.95
N SER A 115 -22.46 -1.61 4.67
CA SER A 115 -23.17 -0.94 5.77
C SER A 115 -22.55 -1.25 7.14
N GLY A 116 -21.47 -2.03 7.19
CA GLY A 116 -20.81 -2.46 8.41
C GLY A 116 -21.51 -3.61 9.14
N ASN A 117 -22.52 -4.25 8.53
CA ASN A 117 -23.20 -5.38 9.16
C ASN A 117 -22.37 -6.65 9.04
N ILE A 118 -22.47 -7.50 10.06
CA ILE A 118 -21.81 -8.81 10.10
C ILE A 118 -22.86 -9.90 9.92
N THR A 119 -22.73 -10.71 8.86
CA THR A 119 -23.55 -11.91 8.66
C THR A 119 -23.19 -12.99 9.69
N SER A 120 -24.20 -13.76 10.14
CA SER A 120 -24.00 -14.92 11.00
C SER A 120 -23.64 -16.19 10.22
N ASN A 121 -23.71 -16.16 8.89
CA ASN A 121 -23.25 -17.26 8.05
C ASN A 121 -21.71 -17.21 7.93
N ILE A 122 -21.04 -18.20 8.49
CA ILE A 122 -19.57 -18.26 8.55
C ILE A 122 -18.94 -18.31 7.15
N GLU A 123 -19.50 -19.08 6.21
CA GLU A 123 -18.98 -19.17 4.84
C GLU A 123 -19.07 -17.83 4.12
N GLU A 124 -20.18 -17.14 4.29
CA GLU A 124 -20.39 -15.80 3.73
C GLU A 124 -19.44 -14.79 4.39
N GLN A 125 -19.28 -14.85 5.71
CA GLN A 125 -18.36 -13.95 6.43
C GLN A 125 -16.90 -14.15 5.99
N VAL A 126 -16.46 -15.40 5.79
CA VAL A 126 -15.15 -15.72 5.22
C VAL A 126 -15.03 -15.17 3.79
N ALA A 127 -16.05 -15.32 2.95
CA ALA A 127 -16.03 -14.78 1.59
C ALA A 127 -15.90 -13.25 1.59
N ILE A 128 -16.69 -12.55 2.42
CA ILE A 128 -16.65 -11.09 2.54
C ILE A 128 -15.30 -10.61 3.07
N ALA A 129 -14.69 -11.30 4.04
CA ALA A 129 -13.35 -10.94 4.52
C ALA A 129 -12.31 -10.97 3.39
N PHE A 130 -12.38 -11.97 2.50
CA PHE A 130 -11.50 -12.05 1.32
C PHE A 130 -11.77 -10.93 0.30
N GLU A 131 -13.04 -10.55 0.12
CA GLU A 131 -13.44 -9.43 -0.75
C GLU A 131 -12.97 -8.09 -0.19
N ASN A 132 -13.04 -7.90 1.14
CA ASN A 132 -12.57 -6.69 1.80
C ASN A 132 -11.04 -6.53 1.70
N VAL A 133 -10.27 -7.64 1.76
CA VAL A 133 -8.84 -7.60 1.40
C VAL A 133 -8.63 -7.12 -0.03
N ASP A 134 -9.40 -7.62 -1.00
CA ASP A 134 -9.28 -7.22 -2.40
C ASP A 134 -9.63 -5.73 -2.59
N LYS A 135 -10.68 -5.24 -1.92
CA LYS A 135 -11.04 -3.80 -1.89
C LYS A 135 -9.90 -2.95 -1.32
N ALA A 136 -9.33 -3.35 -0.18
CA ALA A 136 -8.24 -2.63 0.46
C ALA A 136 -6.98 -2.56 -0.42
N LEU A 137 -6.65 -3.65 -1.14
CA LEU A 137 -5.55 -3.67 -2.10
C LEU A 137 -5.83 -2.74 -3.29
N LYS A 138 -7.04 -2.80 -3.86
CA LYS A 138 -7.41 -2.02 -5.05
C LYS A 138 -7.53 -0.52 -4.79
N GLU A 139 -7.85 -0.13 -3.56
CA GLU A 139 -7.83 1.27 -3.15
C GLU A 139 -6.42 1.87 -3.23
N VAL A 140 -5.40 1.05 -2.97
CA VAL A 140 -3.99 1.48 -3.12
C VAL A 140 -3.59 1.57 -4.58
N ASP A 141 -3.94 0.56 -5.38
CA ASP A 141 -3.75 0.57 -6.84
C ASP A 141 -4.71 -0.46 -7.47
N SER A 142 -5.53 -0.01 -8.41
CA SER A 142 -6.55 -0.82 -9.08
C SER A 142 -6.05 -2.10 -9.76
N ARG A 143 -4.74 -2.21 -10.03
CA ARG A 143 -4.09 -3.38 -10.63
C ARG A 143 -3.79 -4.48 -9.60
N LEU A 144 -3.81 -4.16 -8.30
CA LEU A 144 -3.51 -5.12 -7.26
C LEU A 144 -4.64 -6.12 -7.06
N SER A 145 -4.25 -7.33 -6.68
CA SER A 145 -5.15 -8.43 -6.39
C SER A 145 -4.48 -9.41 -5.41
N TRP A 146 -5.19 -10.48 -5.08
CA TRP A 146 -4.64 -11.57 -4.28
C TRP A 146 -3.35 -12.20 -4.85
N GLU A 147 -3.12 -12.14 -6.17
CA GLU A 147 -1.87 -12.64 -6.79
C GLU A 147 -0.64 -11.82 -6.36
N ASN A 148 -0.83 -10.59 -5.87
CA ASN A 148 0.24 -9.74 -5.35
C ASN A 148 0.59 -10.06 -3.88
N VAL A 149 -0.29 -10.76 -3.16
CA VAL A 149 -0.15 -11.02 -1.72
C VAL A 149 0.94 -12.04 -1.49
N TYR A 150 1.99 -11.71 -0.73
CA TYR A 150 3.05 -12.67 -0.41
C TYR A 150 2.97 -13.20 1.02
N ALA A 151 2.29 -12.50 1.93
CA ALA A 151 2.10 -12.93 3.32
C ALA A 151 0.66 -12.70 3.79
N VAL A 152 0.12 -13.68 4.50
CA VAL A 152 -1.21 -13.65 5.10
C VAL A 152 -1.12 -14.00 6.58
N ARG A 153 -1.84 -13.25 7.42
CA ARG A 153 -2.14 -13.65 8.80
C ARG A 153 -3.65 -13.65 8.97
N SER A 154 -4.19 -14.75 9.46
CA SER A 154 -5.63 -14.92 9.70
C SER A 154 -5.88 -15.29 11.15
N TYR A 155 -6.82 -14.57 11.75
CA TYR A 155 -7.26 -14.76 13.12
C TYR A 155 -8.68 -15.31 13.13
N HIS A 156 -8.91 -16.37 13.90
CA HIS A 156 -10.18 -17.11 13.91
C HIS A 156 -10.71 -17.22 15.33
N ILE A 157 -12.04 -17.15 15.51
CA ILE A 157 -12.68 -17.45 16.80
C ILE A 157 -12.80 -18.96 17.03
N ASN A 158 -13.13 -19.70 15.97
CA ASN A 158 -13.13 -21.16 15.95
C ASN A 158 -12.46 -21.62 14.65
N VAL A 159 -11.22 -22.09 14.74
CA VAL A 159 -10.45 -22.48 13.56
C VAL A 159 -11.01 -23.74 12.91
N GLU A 160 -11.66 -24.64 13.66
CA GLU A 160 -12.25 -25.86 13.10
C GLU A 160 -13.38 -25.54 12.11
N GLU A 161 -14.12 -24.46 12.33
CA GLU A 161 -15.22 -24.02 11.46
C GLU A 161 -14.73 -23.25 10.22
N THR A 162 -13.58 -22.58 10.32
CA THR A 162 -13.11 -21.63 9.28
C THR A 162 -11.95 -22.17 8.44
N PHE A 163 -11.16 -23.13 8.93
CA PHE A 163 -9.93 -23.58 8.29
C PHE A 163 -10.14 -24.09 6.86
N ASP A 164 -11.12 -24.98 6.68
CA ASP A 164 -11.42 -25.57 5.36
C ASP A 164 -12.02 -24.55 4.41
N LEU A 165 -12.80 -23.59 4.92
CA LEU A 165 -13.37 -22.50 4.12
C LEU A 165 -12.25 -21.59 3.58
N VAL A 166 -11.32 -21.19 4.43
CA VAL A 166 -10.17 -20.35 4.07
C VAL A 166 -9.24 -21.06 3.09
N THR A 167 -8.86 -22.31 3.37
CA THR A 167 -7.96 -23.04 2.47
C THR A 167 -8.61 -23.36 1.13
N SER A 168 -9.93 -23.59 1.10
CA SER A 168 -10.68 -23.75 -0.14
C SER A 168 -10.75 -22.45 -0.94
N LYS A 169 -10.92 -21.30 -0.26
CA LYS A 169 -10.81 -19.99 -0.93
C LYS A 169 -9.43 -19.76 -1.50
N PHE A 170 -8.34 -19.95 -0.74
CA PHE A 170 -6.98 -19.82 -1.27
C PHE A 170 -6.77 -20.64 -2.54
N LYS A 171 -7.13 -21.93 -2.54
CA LYS A 171 -7.00 -22.79 -3.74
C LYS A 171 -7.79 -22.27 -4.93
N LYS A 172 -8.95 -21.67 -4.70
CA LYS A 172 -9.83 -21.13 -5.75
C LYS A 172 -9.28 -19.83 -6.33
N ILE A 173 -8.80 -18.92 -5.48
CA ILE A 173 -8.37 -17.56 -5.90
C ILE A 173 -6.89 -17.46 -6.25
N LEU A 174 -6.06 -18.39 -5.77
CA LEU A 174 -4.61 -18.44 -5.98
C LEU A 174 -4.19 -19.82 -6.52
N PRO A 175 -4.67 -20.23 -7.72
CA PRO A 175 -4.37 -21.55 -8.26
C PRO A 175 -2.88 -21.75 -8.57
N ASN A 176 -2.15 -20.67 -8.87
CA ASN A 176 -0.75 -20.69 -9.28
C ASN A 176 0.17 -19.95 -8.30
N HIS A 177 -0.34 -19.50 -7.16
CA HIS A 177 0.38 -18.71 -6.18
C HIS A 177 0.12 -19.24 -4.76
N ARG A 178 1.11 -19.12 -3.87
CA ARG A 178 1.02 -19.63 -2.49
C ARG A 178 1.74 -18.67 -1.56
N PRO A 179 1.04 -17.71 -0.94
CA PRO A 179 1.64 -16.83 0.05
C PRO A 179 2.09 -17.63 1.27
N ILE A 180 3.05 -17.07 2.03
CA ILE A 180 3.29 -17.56 3.39
C ILE A 180 2.04 -17.27 4.23
N TRP A 181 1.67 -18.19 5.12
CA TRP A 181 0.45 -18.06 5.90
C TRP A 181 0.67 -18.43 7.35
N THR A 182 0.23 -17.55 8.26
CA THR A 182 0.08 -17.85 9.68
C THR A 182 -1.40 -17.88 10.04
N CYS A 183 -1.83 -18.96 10.68
CA CYS A 183 -3.20 -19.19 11.09
C CYS A 183 -3.25 -19.31 12.62
N VAL A 184 -4.05 -18.47 13.28
CA VAL A 184 -4.12 -18.40 14.75
C VAL A 184 -5.57 -18.37 15.21
N GLU A 185 -5.90 -19.20 16.20
CA GLU A 185 -7.16 -19.09 16.94
C GLU A 185 -7.00 -18.12 18.11
N ILE A 186 -7.97 -17.23 18.30
CA ILE A 186 -7.97 -16.20 19.35
C ILE A 186 -9.33 -16.13 20.05
N GLY A 187 -9.37 -15.54 21.25
CA GLY A 187 -10.60 -15.52 22.05
C GLY A 187 -11.66 -14.49 21.65
N LYS A 188 -11.30 -13.43 20.92
CA LYS A 188 -12.22 -12.36 20.50
C LYS A 188 -11.65 -11.50 19.36
N LEU A 189 -12.52 -10.97 18.49
CA LEU A 189 -12.22 -10.02 17.42
C LEU A 189 -12.80 -8.62 17.71
N GLY A 190 -12.40 -7.62 16.93
CA GLY A 190 -12.68 -6.21 17.20
C GLY A 190 -14.17 -5.84 17.14
N ILE A 191 -14.94 -6.45 16.23
CA ILE A 191 -16.39 -6.23 16.08
C ILE A 191 -17.14 -7.48 16.54
N GLU A 192 -18.18 -7.27 17.34
CA GLU A 192 -19.02 -8.36 17.84
C GLU A 192 -19.66 -9.14 16.67
N GLY A 193 -19.65 -10.47 16.76
CA GLY A 193 -20.15 -11.36 15.70
C GLY A 193 -19.13 -11.71 14.62
N MET A 194 -17.96 -11.05 14.55
CA MET A 194 -16.87 -11.51 13.70
C MET A 194 -16.33 -12.85 14.19
N VAL A 195 -16.12 -13.77 13.26
CA VAL A 195 -15.50 -15.10 13.46
C VAL A 195 -14.15 -15.23 12.75
N ILE A 196 -13.83 -14.32 11.82
CA ILE A 196 -12.56 -14.28 11.09
C ILE A 196 -12.10 -12.84 10.81
N GLU A 197 -10.79 -12.62 10.86
CA GLU A 197 -10.12 -11.39 10.41
C GLU A 197 -8.82 -11.73 9.67
N ILE A 198 -8.56 -11.07 8.55
CA ILE A 198 -7.43 -11.35 7.65
C ILE A 198 -6.63 -10.07 7.40
N GLU A 199 -5.33 -10.07 7.70
CA GLU A 199 -4.41 -9.04 7.26
C GLU A 199 -3.41 -9.61 6.25
N VAL A 200 -3.00 -8.78 5.29
CA VAL A 200 -2.08 -9.20 4.23
C VAL A 200 -0.95 -8.21 4.01
N GLU A 201 0.15 -8.72 3.46
CA GLU A 201 1.17 -7.92 2.82
C GLU A 201 1.28 -8.32 1.34
N ALA A 202 1.35 -7.32 0.47
CA ALA A 202 1.38 -7.48 -0.96
C ALA A 202 2.53 -6.69 -1.61
N TYR A 203 3.05 -7.22 -2.70
CA TYR A 203 4.00 -6.53 -3.55
C TYR A 203 3.26 -5.67 -4.58
N CYS A 204 3.48 -4.36 -4.55
CA CYS A 204 3.00 -3.40 -5.52
C CYS A 204 4.15 -3.01 -6.46
N PRO A 205 4.16 -3.52 -7.70
CA PRO A 205 5.09 -3.04 -8.72
C PRO A 205 4.86 -1.55 -9.00
N PHE A 206 5.87 -0.91 -9.60
CA PHE A 206 5.76 0.46 -10.12
C PHE A 206 4.73 0.52 -11.28
#